data_AF-A0A950K9P1-F1
#
_entry.id   AF-A0A950K9P1-F1
#
_cell.length_a   1.000
_cell.length_b   1.000
_cell.length_c   1.000
_cell.angle_alpha   90.00
_cell.angle_beta   90.00
_cell.angle_gamma   90.00
#
_symmetry.space_group_name_H-M   'P 1'
#
loop_
_entity.id
_entity.type
_entity.pdbx_description
1 polymer ?
#
loop_
_entity_poly.entity_id
_entity_poly.type
_entity_poly.pdbx_seq_one_letter_code
_entity_poly.pdbx_strand_id
1 'polypeptide(L)'
;MYKSMIAGAAFIAGAAIATPMIAWSAGDAPPQVAQAGEDQPAWPRHRGEDRDRGHGAMGEWLRQHFGQAGQQQSPQQQCEERLARRAGMIAYVVAKLNLTADQRPAWDKLQGILQAGADKQRQLCAGLKPRDQRGAETVLDRLDQRQQFLSARLDTIQQVKPALQAFYQALTPDQRAIVDHPFRHSRAG
;
A
#
# COMPACT_ATOMS: atom_id res chain seq x y z
N MET A 1 -49.46 -35.02 1.11
CA MET A 1 -48.90 -35.99 0.14
C MET A 1 -49.14 -35.47 -1.26
N TYR A 2 -48.13 -34.87 -1.89
CA TYR A 2 -47.99 -34.82 -3.35
C TYR A 2 -46.51 -34.99 -3.66
N LYS A 3 -46.21 -36.02 -4.44
CA LYS A 3 -44.89 -36.52 -4.82
C LYS A 3 -44.69 -36.24 -6.31
N SER A 4 -43.41 -36.12 -6.67
CA SER A 4 -42.82 -36.18 -8.01
C SER A 4 -42.66 -34.85 -8.76
N MET A 5 -41.39 -34.51 -9.04
CA MET A 5 -40.79 -34.43 -10.38
C MET A 5 -39.25 -34.52 -10.21
N ILE A 6 -38.65 -35.66 -10.59
CA ILE A 6 -37.94 -35.95 -11.86
C ILE A 6 -36.55 -35.30 -11.95
N ALA A 7 -35.59 -36.18 -12.18
CA ALA A 7 -34.15 -35.98 -12.34
C ALA A 7 -33.80 -35.19 -13.62
N GLY A 8 -32.68 -34.46 -13.57
CA GLY A 8 -32.06 -33.81 -14.72
C GLY A 8 -30.55 -33.88 -14.62
N ALA A 9 -29.93 -34.54 -15.61
CA ALA A 9 -28.56 -35.03 -15.63
C ALA A 9 -27.49 -33.93 -15.65
N ALA A 10 -26.33 -34.29 -15.08
CA ALA A 10 -25.08 -33.55 -15.18
C ALA A 10 -24.59 -33.47 -16.63
N PHE A 11 -24.26 -32.25 -17.09
CA PHE A 11 -23.40 -32.02 -18.24
C PHE A 11 -22.14 -31.29 -17.76
N ILE A 12 -21.06 -32.05 -17.57
CA ILE A 12 -19.71 -31.48 -17.50
C ILE A 12 -19.23 -31.37 -18.95
N ALA A 13 -19.39 -30.19 -19.56
CA ALA A 13 -18.70 -29.87 -20.80
C ALA A 13 -17.24 -29.53 -20.45
N GLY A 14 -16.36 -30.53 -20.56
CA GLY A 14 -14.91 -30.35 -20.47
C GLY A 14 -14.42 -29.53 -21.66
N ALA A 15 -14.11 -28.25 -21.45
CA ALA A 15 -13.34 -27.47 -22.40
C ALA A 15 -11.87 -27.93 -22.31
N ALA A 16 -11.41 -28.67 -23.32
CA ALA A 16 -9.99 -28.91 -23.52
C ALA A 16 -9.32 -27.59 -23.89
N ILE A 17 -8.68 -26.95 -22.92
CA ILE A 17 -7.80 -25.80 -23.18
C ILE A 17 -6.52 -26.38 -23.79
N ALA A 18 -6.38 -26.28 -25.11
CA ALA A 18 -5.10 -26.45 -25.77
C ALA A 18 -4.20 -25.28 -25.33
N THR A 19 -3.36 -25.52 -24.32
CA THR A 19 -2.27 -24.60 -23.97
C THR A 19 -1.30 -24.53 -25.15
N PRO A 20 -1.09 -23.36 -25.77
CA PRO A 20 0.05 -23.20 -26.66
C PRO A 20 1.32 -23.42 -25.82
N MET A 21 2.10 -24.44 -26.18
CA MET A 21 3.48 -24.55 -25.71
C MET A 21 4.22 -23.33 -26.25
N ILE A 22 4.38 -22.30 -25.42
CA ILE A 22 5.36 -21.26 -25.66
C ILE A 22 6.71 -21.97 -25.54
N ALA A 23 7.32 -22.27 -26.69
CA ALA A 23 8.69 -22.72 -26.76
C ALA A 23 9.58 -21.57 -26.23
N TRP A 24 9.93 -21.65 -24.95
CA TRP A 24 11.04 -20.90 -24.42
C TRP A 24 12.29 -21.54 -25.00
N SER A 25 12.87 -20.92 -26.02
CA SER A 25 14.24 -21.22 -26.42
C SER A 25 15.14 -20.92 -25.22
N ALA A 26 15.46 -21.97 -24.46
CA ALA A 26 16.55 -22.00 -23.53
C ALA A 26 17.84 -21.83 -24.34
N GLY A 27 18.23 -20.58 -24.55
CA GLY A 27 19.64 -20.27 -24.73
C GLY A 27 20.31 -20.47 -23.38
N ASP A 28 21.10 -21.53 -23.25
CA ASP A 28 22.00 -21.77 -22.12
C ASP A 28 23.03 -20.64 -22.05
N ALA A 29 22.63 -19.51 -21.47
CA ALA A 29 23.53 -18.50 -20.97
C ALA A 29 23.21 -18.31 -19.49
N PRO A 30 24.17 -18.57 -18.57
CA PRO A 30 23.96 -18.19 -17.18
C PRO A 30 23.65 -16.69 -17.13
N PRO A 31 22.74 -16.22 -16.24
CA PRO A 31 22.47 -14.80 -16.11
C PRO A 31 23.77 -14.11 -15.73
N GLN A 32 24.35 -13.37 -16.68
CA GLN A 32 25.44 -12.46 -16.41
C GLN A 32 24.85 -11.35 -15.53
N VAL A 33 25.14 -11.42 -14.23
CA VAL A 33 25.00 -10.27 -13.34
C VAL A 33 25.81 -9.17 -14.01
N ALA A 34 25.14 -8.11 -14.47
CA ALA A 34 25.80 -6.99 -15.11
C ALA A 34 26.96 -6.53 -14.23
N GLN A 35 28.20 -6.81 -14.66
CA GLN A 35 29.36 -6.19 -14.06
C GLN A 35 29.24 -4.72 -14.41
N ALA A 36 29.15 -3.88 -13.38
CA ALA A 36 29.17 -2.44 -13.54
C ALA A 36 30.44 -2.09 -14.32
N GLY A 37 30.27 -1.62 -15.55
CA GLY A 37 31.37 -1.25 -16.43
C GLY A 37 32.29 -0.26 -15.73
N GLU A 38 33.55 -0.64 -15.57
CA GLU A 38 34.64 0.24 -15.21
C GLU A 38 34.94 1.15 -16.40
N ASP A 39 34.16 2.21 -16.58
CA ASP A 39 34.54 3.37 -17.39
C ASP A 39 33.72 4.58 -16.91
N GLN A 40 34.09 5.08 -15.73
CA GLN A 40 33.78 6.44 -15.32
C GLN A 40 35.10 7.18 -15.10
N PRO A 41 35.24 8.43 -15.58
CA PRO A 41 36.45 9.21 -15.40
C PRO A 41 36.77 9.31 -13.91
N ALA A 42 37.99 8.89 -13.57
CA ALA A 42 38.47 8.78 -12.20
C ALA A 42 38.43 10.15 -11.50
N TRP A 43 37.44 10.34 -10.63
CA TRP A 43 37.56 11.30 -9.55
C TRP A 43 38.82 10.97 -8.74
N PRO A 44 39.64 11.96 -8.31
CA PRO A 44 40.90 11.67 -7.64
C PRO A 44 40.66 10.80 -6.41
N ARG A 45 41.19 9.57 -6.44
CA ARG A 45 41.31 8.74 -5.24
C ARG A 45 42.39 9.36 -4.37
N HIS A 46 41.97 10.25 -3.48
CA HIS A 46 42.76 10.60 -2.31
C HIS A 46 42.95 9.35 -1.46
N ARG A 47 44.09 8.68 -1.66
CA ARG A 47 44.71 7.81 -0.66
C ARG A 47 45.17 8.72 0.47
N GLY A 48 44.39 8.78 1.53
CA GLY A 48 44.65 9.59 2.71
C GLY A 48 43.52 9.38 3.72
N GLU A 49 43.75 8.47 4.65
CA GLU A 49 43.60 8.73 6.09
C GLU A 49 43.05 10.15 6.39
N ASP A 50 41.73 10.27 6.59
CA ASP A 50 41.02 11.39 7.27
C ASP A 50 39.54 11.41 6.84
N ARG A 51 38.79 10.33 7.10
CA ARG A 51 37.32 10.36 7.07
C ARG A 51 36.68 10.53 8.45
N ASP A 52 37.44 10.98 9.44
CA ASP A 52 36.97 11.21 10.82
C ASP A 52 36.91 12.70 11.20
N ARG A 53 36.44 13.59 10.32
CA ARG A 53 36.30 15.02 10.67
C ARG A 53 34.97 15.69 10.25
N GLY A 54 33.92 14.88 10.09
CA GLY A 54 32.52 15.35 10.00
C GLY A 54 31.64 14.96 11.21
N HIS A 55 32.19 14.25 12.18
CA HIS A 55 31.51 13.81 13.40
C HIS A 55 32.36 14.19 14.62
N GLY A 56 32.53 15.49 14.86
CA GLY A 56 33.16 15.95 16.12
C GLY A 56 32.29 15.58 17.32
N ALA A 57 32.83 15.68 18.54
CA ALA A 57 32.09 15.45 19.78
C ALA A 57 30.76 16.22 19.82
N MET A 58 30.68 17.39 19.16
CA MET A 58 29.44 18.16 19.00
C MET A 58 28.40 17.46 18.10
N GLY A 59 28.81 16.76 17.03
CA GLY A 59 27.91 15.98 16.17
C GLY A 59 27.37 14.72 16.85
N GLU A 60 28.20 14.02 17.64
CA GLU A 60 27.75 12.91 18.50
C GLU A 60 26.89 13.40 19.67
N TRP A 61 27.23 14.54 20.29
CA TRP A 61 26.41 15.18 21.33
C TRP A 61 25.06 15.62 20.78
N LEU A 62 25.02 16.22 19.58
CA LEU A 62 23.78 16.53 18.86
C LEU A 62 22.97 15.26 18.59
N ARG A 63 23.60 14.15 18.17
CA ARG A 63 22.90 12.88 17.93
C ARG A 63 22.41 12.22 19.23
N GLN A 64 23.18 12.27 20.31
CA GLN A 64 22.80 11.67 21.59
C GLN A 64 21.75 12.51 22.34
N HIS A 65 21.81 13.84 22.27
CA HIS A 65 20.88 14.73 22.98
C HIS A 65 19.66 15.13 22.14
N PHE A 66 19.83 15.39 20.84
CA PHE A 66 18.70 15.71 19.94
C PHE A 66 18.19 14.49 19.15
N GLY A 67 18.97 13.41 19.00
CA GLY A 67 18.48 12.15 18.41
C GLY A 67 17.60 11.32 19.35
N GLN A 68 17.54 11.69 20.64
CA GLN A 68 16.54 11.20 21.59
C GLN A 68 15.25 12.05 21.60
N ALA A 69 15.27 13.25 21.01
CA ALA A 69 14.10 14.13 20.94
C ALA A 69 13.05 13.67 19.90
N GLY A 70 13.39 12.71 19.05
CA GLY A 70 12.41 11.95 18.28
C GLY A 70 11.96 10.75 19.10
N GLN A 71 10.88 10.90 19.88
CA GLN A 71 10.16 9.75 20.46
C GLN A 71 9.98 8.70 19.35
N GLN A 72 10.74 7.61 19.43
CA GLN A 72 10.72 6.58 18.41
C GLN A 72 9.39 5.84 18.51
N GLN A 73 8.39 6.29 17.75
CA GLN A 73 7.05 5.72 17.73
C GLN A 73 7.10 4.18 17.64
N SER A 74 6.26 3.51 18.43
CA SER A 74 6.16 2.04 18.41
C SER A 74 5.74 1.56 17.00
N PRO A 75 5.96 0.28 16.66
CA PRO A 75 5.56 -0.25 15.35
C PRO A 75 4.04 -0.12 15.13
N GLN A 76 3.25 -0.33 16.19
CA GLN A 76 1.81 -0.07 16.21
C GLN A 76 1.50 1.40 15.91
N GLN A 77 2.10 2.35 16.63
CA GLN A 77 1.86 3.79 16.42
C GLN A 77 2.20 4.22 14.99
N GLN A 78 3.33 3.75 14.45
CA GLN A 78 3.69 4.03 13.06
C GLN A 78 2.69 3.42 12.06
N CYS A 79 2.12 2.26 12.38
CA CYS A 79 1.09 1.63 11.58
C CYS A 79 -0.20 2.45 11.57
N GLU A 80 -0.68 2.83 12.76
CA GLU A 80 -1.87 3.65 12.95
C GLU A 80 -1.71 5.03 12.33
N GLU A 81 -0.55 5.65 12.46
CA GLU A 81 -0.23 6.95 11.84
C GLU A 81 -0.32 6.91 10.32
N ARG A 82 0.08 5.79 9.68
CA ARG A 82 -0.13 5.60 8.22
C ARG A 82 -1.60 5.45 7.86
N LEU A 83 -2.45 4.96 8.75
CA LEU A 83 -3.90 4.86 8.54
C LEU A 83 -4.56 6.23 8.73
N ALA A 84 -4.16 6.95 9.78
CA ALA A 84 -4.60 8.31 10.06
C ALA A 84 -4.30 9.26 8.90
N ARG A 85 -3.06 9.22 8.35
CA ARG A 85 -2.70 10.00 7.16
C ARG A 85 -3.59 9.69 5.95
N ARG A 86 -3.91 8.42 5.71
CA ARG A 86 -4.83 8.03 4.62
C ARG A 86 -6.23 8.59 4.83
N ALA A 87 -6.76 8.48 6.05
CA ALA A 87 -8.05 9.08 6.39
C ALA A 87 -8.04 10.61 6.22
N GLY A 88 -6.96 11.27 6.61
CA GLY A 88 -6.76 12.71 6.42
C GLY A 88 -6.77 13.11 4.94
N MET A 89 -6.09 12.36 4.06
CA MET A 89 -6.14 12.63 2.62
C MET A 89 -7.56 12.49 2.05
N ILE A 90 -8.30 11.46 2.48
CA ILE A 90 -9.69 11.24 2.04
C ILE A 90 -10.58 12.39 2.51
N ALA A 91 -10.47 12.79 3.79
CA ALA A 91 -11.23 13.90 4.35
C ALA A 91 -10.94 15.21 3.63
N TYR A 92 -9.67 15.47 3.31
CA TYR A 92 -9.24 16.64 2.54
C TYR A 92 -9.89 16.67 1.14
N VAL A 93 -9.88 15.54 0.42
CA VAL A 93 -10.50 15.46 -0.91
C VAL A 93 -12.00 15.72 -0.82
N VAL A 94 -12.70 15.05 0.10
CA VAL A 94 -14.16 15.17 0.23
C VAL A 94 -14.57 16.59 0.62
N ALA A 95 -13.81 17.24 1.51
CA ALA A 95 -14.04 18.64 1.86
C ALA A 95 -13.97 19.57 0.64
N LYS A 96 -13.08 19.30 -0.33
CA LYS A 96 -13.00 20.07 -1.58
C LYS A 96 -14.16 19.82 -2.54
N LEU A 97 -14.82 18.67 -2.46
CA LEU A 97 -15.88 18.32 -3.42
C LEU A 97 -17.14 19.16 -3.23
N ASN A 98 -17.34 19.76 -2.06
CA ASN A 98 -18.57 20.50 -1.71
C ASN A 98 -19.83 19.71 -2.11
N LEU A 99 -19.95 18.49 -1.55
CA LEU A 99 -20.98 17.53 -1.95
C LEU A 99 -22.40 18.09 -1.75
N THR A 100 -23.26 17.85 -2.74
CA THR A 100 -24.68 18.19 -2.65
C THR A 100 -25.43 17.20 -1.76
N ALA A 101 -26.67 17.56 -1.39
CA ALA A 101 -27.55 16.66 -0.64
C ALA A 101 -27.77 15.33 -1.38
N ASP A 102 -27.90 15.36 -2.71
CA ASP A 102 -28.13 14.17 -3.54
C ASP A 102 -26.88 13.26 -3.64
N GLN A 103 -25.69 13.82 -3.50
CA GLN A 103 -24.42 13.08 -3.55
C GLN A 103 -24.05 12.45 -2.21
N ARG A 104 -24.57 13.01 -1.11
CA ARG A 104 -24.21 12.61 0.25
C ARG A 104 -24.48 11.13 0.56
N PRO A 105 -25.61 10.52 0.17
CA PRO A 105 -25.87 9.11 0.42
C PRO A 105 -24.83 8.17 -0.23
N ALA A 106 -24.37 8.50 -1.44
CA ALA A 106 -23.35 7.72 -2.12
C ALA A 106 -21.98 7.83 -1.42
N TRP A 107 -21.66 9.04 -0.93
CA TRP A 107 -20.48 9.26 -0.10
C TRP A 107 -20.54 8.48 1.22
N ASP A 108 -21.65 8.57 1.96
CA ASP A 108 -21.77 7.93 3.28
C ASP A 108 -21.63 6.40 3.18
N LYS A 109 -22.17 5.79 2.10
CA LYS A 109 -21.97 4.37 1.81
C LYS A 109 -20.49 4.03 1.57
N LEU A 110 -19.81 4.84 0.75
CA LEU A 110 -18.37 4.67 0.50
C LEU A 110 -17.54 4.86 1.78
N GLN A 111 -17.86 5.88 2.58
CA GLN A 111 -17.21 6.17 3.85
C GLN A 111 -17.33 4.99 4.82
N GLY A 112 -18.51 4.39 4.94
CA GLY A 112 -18.71 3.21 5.79
C GLY A 112 -17.79 2.03 5.42
N ILE A 113 -17.61 1.78 4.13
CA ILE A 113 -16.72 0.71 3.64
C ILE A 113 -15.24 1.06 3.90
N LEU A 114 -14.84 2.31 3.66
CA LEU A 114 -13.49 2.79 3.94
C LEU A 114 -13.17 2.67 5.44
N GLN A 115 -14.13 3.00 6.30
CA GLN A 115 -13.99 2.91 7.75
C GLN A 115 -13.87 1.46 8.21
N ALA A 116 -14.73 0.57 7.74
CA ALA A 116 -14.64 -0.85 8.06
C ALA A 116 -13.30 -1.47 7.62
N GLY A 117 -12.79 -1.07 6.45
CA GLY A 117 -11.46 -1.49 5.99
C GLY A 117 -10.32 -0.94 6.87
N ALA A 118 -10.42 0.33 7.28
CA ALA A 118 -9.46 0.93 8.21
C ALA A 118 -9.51 0.28 9.60
N ASP A 119 -10.68 -0.11 10.08
CA ASP A 119 -10.86 -0.80 11.36
C ASP A 119 -10.17 -2.17 11.36
N LYS A 120 -10.34 -2.95 10.28
CA LYS A 120 -9.60 -4.22 10.09
C LYS A 120 -8.08 -4.01 10.10
N GLN A 121 -7.60 -2.96 9.43
CA GLN A 121 -6.17 -2.64 9.42
C GLN A 121 -5.67 -2.17 10.80
N ARG A 122 -6.48 -1.44 11.57
CA ARG A 122 -6.14 -1.05 12.95
C ARG A 122 -6.04 -2.28 13.87
N GLN A 123 -6.90 -3.27 13.71
CA GLN A 123 -6.78 -4.55 14.44
C GLN A 123 -5.45 -5.25 14.15
N LEU A 124 -5.01 -5.28 12.88
CA LEU A 124 -3.69 -5.81 12.51
C LEU A 124 -2.54 -4.96 13.09
N CYS A 125 -2.68 -3.63 13.13
CA CYS A 125 -1.68 -2.76 13.76
C CYS A 125 -1.52 -3.07 15.26
N ALA A 126 -2.62 -3.35 15.97
CA ALA A 126 -2.60 -3.69 17.39
C ALA A 126 -1.87 -5.02 17.68
N GLY A 127 -1.78 -5.92 16.70
CA GLY A 127 -1.02 -7.17 16.79
C GLY A 127 0.49 -7.04 16.54
N LEU A 128 1.00 -5.83 16.24
CA LEU A 128 2.42 -5.62 15.96
C LEU A 128 3.24 -5.71 17.24
N LYS A 129 4.30 -6.53 17.22
CA LYS A 129 5.23 -6.64 18.34
C LYS A 129 6.00 -5.33 18.57
N PRO A 130 6.30 -4.98 19.84
CA PRO A 130 7.20 -3.89 20.20
C PRO A 130 8.58 -3.98 19.54
N ARG A 131 9.30 -2.85 19.43
CA ARG A 131 10.58 -2.77 18.71
C ARG A 131 11.66 -3.68 19.32
N ASP A 132 11.71 -3.75 20.64
CA ASP A 132 12.58 -4.60 21.44
C ASP A 132 12.34 -6.10 21.20
N GLN A 133 11.17 -6.47 20.69
CA GLN A 133 10.78 -7.86 20.43
C GLN A 133 10.81 -8.25 18.95
N ARG A 134 11.11 -7.32 18.03
CA ARG A 134 11.19 -7.61 16.59
C ARG A 134 12.29 -8.60 16.20
N GLY A 135 13.34 -8.70 16.99
CA GLY A 135 14.43 -9.68 16.77
C GLY A 135 14.00 -11.12 17.04
N ALA A 136 12.89 -11.34 17.74
CA ALA A 136 12.37 -12.65 18.09
C ALA A 136 11.46 -13.25 17.00
N GLU A 137 11.12 -12.51 15.95
CA GLU A 137 10.30 -13.01 14.85
C GLU A 137 11.15 -13.77 13.83
N THR A 138 10.66 -14.91 13.37
CA THR A 138 11.25 -15.62 12.24
C THR A 138 10.99 -14.87 10.93
N VAL A 139 11.64 -15.27 9.85
CA VAL A 139 11.31 -14.74 8.52
C VAL A 139 9.89 -15.13 8.09
N LEU A 140 9.39 -16.28 8.52
CA LEU A 140 8.05 -16.77 8.21
C LEU A 140 6.99 -15.92 8.92
N ASP A 141 7.17 -15.61 10.21
CA ASP A 141 6.25 -14.74 10.96
C ASP A 141 6.10 -13.37 10.30
N ARG A 142 7.22 -12.80 9.82
CA ARG A 142 7.21 -11.51 9.11
C ARG A 142 6.50 -11.60 7.76
N LEU A 143 6.60 -12.73 7.05
CA LEU A 143 5.87 -12.95 5.80
C LEU A 143 4.37 -13.11 6.05
N ASP A 144 3.98 -13.88 7.07
CA ASP A 144 2.58 -14.06 7.45
C ASP A 144 1.92 -12.73 7.83
N GLN A 145 2.60 -11.91 8.62
CA GLN A 145 2.13 -10.57 8.95
C GLN A 145 1.95 -9.70 7.70
N ARG A 146 2.92 -9.71 6.78
CA ARG A 146 2.80 -8.97 5.51
C ARG A 146 1.63 -9.48 4.69
N GLN A 147 1.44 -10.79 4.60
CA GLN A 147 0.33 -11.41 3.91
C GLN A 147 -1.01 -10.95 4.51
N GLN A 148 -1.17 -10.96 5.83
CA GLN A 148 -2.39 -10.48 6.51
C GLN A 148 -2.71 -9.02 6.15
N PHE A 149 -1.72 -8.12 6.19
CA PHE A 149 -1.93 -6.72 5.81
C PHE A 149 -2.30 -6.55 4.33
N LEU A 150 -1.67 -7.31 3.43
CA LEU A 150 -1.94 -7.26 2.00
C LEU A 150 -3.33 -7.82 1.69
N SER A 151 -3.72 -8.95 2.28
CA SER A 151 -5.05 -9.54 2.15
C SER A 151 -6.13 -8.59 2.65
N ALA A 152 -5.99 -8.02 3.86
CA ALA A 152 -6.96 -7.06 4.38
C ALA A 152 -7.10 -5.81 3.49
N ARG A 153 -5.99 -5.36 2.88
CA ARG A 153 -6.03 -4.25 1.92
C ARG A 153 -6.71 -4.63 0.61
N LEU A 154 -6.45 -5.82 0.08
CA LEU A 154 -7.09 -6.33 -1.13
C LEU A 154 -8.60 -6.45 -0.93
N ASP A 155 -9.03 -7.07 0.17
CA ASP A 155 -10.44 -7.21 0.53
C ASP A 155 -11.12 -5.84 0.59
N THR A 156 -10.46 -4.87 1.24
CA THR A 156 -10.97 -3.48 1.30
C THR A 156 -11.11 -2.88 -0.09
N ILE A 157 -10.12 -3.02 -0.97
CA ILE A 157 -10.17 -2.51 -2.35
C ILE A 157 -11.32 -3.14 -3.14
N GLN A 158 -11.54 -4.45 -2.99
CA GLN A 158 -12.63 -5.15 -3.65
C GLN A 158 -14.00 -4.62 -3.23
N GLN A 159 -14.18 -4.30 -1.95
CA GLN A 159 -15.43 -3.70 -1.44
C GLN A 159 -15.57 -2.22 -1.80
N VAL A 160 -14.47 -1.46 -1.78
CA VAL A 160 -14.45 -0.04 -2.11
C VAL A 160 -14.78 0.19 -3.59
N LYS A 161 -14.25 -0.64 -4.50
CA LYS A 161 -14.39 -0.42 -5.95
C LYS A 161 -15.83 -0.17 -6.43
N PRO A 162 -16.83 -1.02 -6.14
CA PRO A 162 -18.21 -0.77 -6.58
C PRO A 162 -18.83 0.47 -5.93
N ALA A 163 -18.55 0.73 -4.64
CA ALA A 163 -19.07 1.91 -3.96
C ALA A 163 -18.44 3.22 -4.48
N LEU A 164 -17.14 3.20 -4.76
CA LEU A 164 -16.43 4.30 -5.38
C LEU A 164 -16.95 4.57 -6.80
N GLN A 165 -17.24 3.52 -7.58
CA GLN A 165 -17.85 3.69 -8.91
C GLN A 165 -19.21 4.39 -8.81
N ALA A 166 -20.08 3.98 -7.89
CA ALA A 166 -21.38 4.63 -7.68
C ALA A 166 -21.23 6.10 -7.23
N PHE A 167 -20.32 6.36 -6.27
CA PHE A 167 -20.01 7.72 -5.83
C PHE A 167 -19.49 8.58 -6.99
N TYR A 168 -18.51 8.09 -7.75
CA TYR A 168 -17.91 8.80 -8.89
C TYR A 168 -18.94 9.12 -9.98
N GLN A 169 -19.88 8.21 -10.24
CA GLN A 169 -20.98 8.45 -11.20
C GLN A 169 -21.92 9.58 -10.75
N ALA A 170 -22.13 9.77 -9.45
CA ALA A 170 -22.93 10.86 -8.90
C ALA A 170 -22.21 12.23 -8.89
N LEU A 171 -20.88 12.25 -9.07
CA LEU A 171 -20.10 13.48 -9.11
C LEU A 171 -20.25 14.24 -10.42
N THR A 172 -20.20 15.58 -10.34
CA THR A 172 -20.07 16.46 -11.51
C THR A 172 -18.69 16.29 -12.18
N PRO A 173 -18.52 16.72 -13.44
CA PRO A 173 -17.21 16.68 -14.10
C PRO A 173 -16.09 17.37 -13.30
N ASP A 174 -16.37 18.54 -12.70
CA ASP A 174 -15.40 19.28 -11.89
C ASP A 174 -15.01 18.54 -10.60
N GLN A 175 -15.99 17.94 -9.93
CA GLN A 175 -15.74 17.10 -8.75
C GLN A 175 -14.93 15.86 -9.09
N ARG A 176 -15.19 15.22 -10.24
CA ARG A 176 -14.39 14.09 -10.73
C ARG A 176 -12.93 14.49 -10.96
N ALA A 177 -12.68 15.65 -11.54
CA ALA A 177 -11.33 16.17 -11.72
C ALA A 177 -10.58 16.35 -10.38
N ILE A 178 -11.28 16.77 -9.31
CA ILE A 178 -10.71 16.83 -7.95
C ILE A 178 -10.37 15.43 -7.44
N VAL A 179 -11.25 14.44 -7.61
CA VAL A 179 -11.00 13.05 -7.18
C VAL A 179 -9.83 12.41 -7.94
N ASP A 180 -9.74 12.65 -9.24
CA ASP A 180 -8.68 12.08 -10.09
C ASP A 180 -7.31 12.74 -9.83
N HIS A 181 -7.32 14.01 -9.43
CA HIS A 181 -6.11 14.83 -9.24
C HIS A 181 -6.13 15.68 -7.96
N PRO A 182 -6.22 15.06 -6.77
CA PRO A 182 -6.53 15.73 -5.50
C PRO A 182 -5.47 16.74 -5.01
N PHE A 183 -4.24 16.61 -5.51
CA PHE A 183 -3.08 17.44 -5.13
C PHE A 183 -2.51 18.26 -6.29
N ARG A 184 -3.15 18.25 -7.46
CA ARG A 184 -2.78 19.21 -8.49
C ARG A 184 -3.13 20.59 -7.95
N HIS A 185 -2.12 21.43 -7.82
CA HIS A 185 -2.32 22.84 -7.55
C HIS A 185 -2.97 23.41 -8.80
N SER A 186 -4.18 23.97 -8.68
CA SER A 186 -4.75 24.75 -9.78
C SER A 186 -3.81 25.92 -10.00
N ARG A 187 -2.98 25.86 -11.04
CA ARG A 187 -2.43 27.07 -11.65
C ARG A 187 -3.63 27.76 -12.31
N ALA A 188 -4.36 28.53 -11.52
CA ALA A 188 -5.25 29.55 -12.07
C ALA A 188 -4.36 30.50 -12.87
N GLY A 189 -4.76 30.73 -14.13
CA GLY A 189 -4.05 31.60 -15.08
C GLY A 189 -4.05 33.06 -14.68
#